data_AF-A0A7X5WRT9-F1
#
_entry.id   AF-A0A7X5WRT9-F1
#
_cell.length_a   1.000
_cell.length_b   1.000
_cell.length_c   1.000
_cell.angle_alpha   90.00
_cell.angle_beta   90.00
_cell.angle_gamma   90.00
#
_symmetry.space_group_name_H-M   'P 1'
#
loop_
_entity.id
_entity.type
_entity.pdbx_description
1 polymer ?
#
loop_
_entity_poly.entity_id
_entity_poly.type
_entity_poly.pdbx_seq_one_letter_code
_entity_poly.pdbx_strand_id
1 'polypeptide(L)'
;LSEADAVTLITVHRAKGLEWPVVFLPAVYARNFPSRSHRYDDPFASARSIPYEWRIDRGSLPGIDATTPEKERRAALRTHHEAQEWRIAYVASTRAKEELHVTGAHWYGHPDPTRAPVEPSALFEL
;
A
#
# COMPACT_ATOMS: atom_id res chain seq x y z
N LEU A 1 4.59 -19.42 13.85
CA LEU A 1 5.60 -19.70 12.80
C LEU A 1 6.37 -20.91 13.30
N SER A 2 6.67 -21.89 12.45
CA SER A 2 7.43 -23.08 12.88
C SER A 2 8.82 -22.65 13.38
N GLU A 3 9.35 -23.31 14.41
CA GLU A 3 10.73 -23.14 14.91
C GLU A 3 11.79 -23.68 13.93
N ALA A 4 11.49 -23.70 12.63
CA ALA A 4 12.41 -24.16 11.62
C ALA A 4 13.49 -23.09 11.38
N ASP A 5 14.74 -23.52 11.26
CA ASP A 5 15.85 -22.69 10.80
C ASP A 5 15.66 -22.34 9.31
N ALA A 6 14.90 -21.29 9.05
CA ALA A 6 14.46 -20.91 7.71
C ALA A 6 14.14 -19.42 7.60
N VAL A 7 14.25 -18.91 6.37
CA VAL A 7 13.80 -17.55 6.02
C VAL A 7 12.28 -17.52 5.92
N THR A 8 11.65 -16.56 6.60
CA THR A 8 10.20 -16.37 6.55
C THR A 8 9.81 -15.47 5.38
N LEU A 9 9.20 -16.05 4.34
CA LEU A 9 8.61 -15.29 3.23
C LEU A 9 7.11 -15.07 3.47
N ILE A 10 6.71 -13.83 3.73
CA ILE A 10 5.32 -13.46 3.99
C ILE A 10 4.98 -12.09 3.40
N THR A 11 3.68 -11.79 3.31
CA THR A 11 3.21 -10.45 2.93
C THR A 11 3.26 -9.49 4.12
N VAL A 12 3.38 -8.18 3.83
CA VAL A 12 3.39 -7.12 4.88
C VAL A 12 2.17 -7.21 5.79
N HIS A 13 0.99 -7.46 5.22
CA HIS A 13 -0.25 -7.63 6.00
C HIS A 13 -0.15 -8.78 7.01
N ARG A 14 0.47 -9.90 6.62
CA ARG A 14 0.67 -11.06 7.51
C ARG A 14 1.77 -10.83 8.54
N ALA A 15 2.67 -9.89 8.29
CA ALA A 15 3.76 -9.53 9.19
C ALA A 15 3.30 -8.66 10.38
N LYS A 16 2.07 -8.14 10.35
CA LYS A 16 1.54 -7.27 11.43
C LYS A 16 1.55 -8.00 12.78
N GLY A 17 2.18 -7.37 13.78
CA GLY A 17 2.33 -7.94 15.13
C GLY A 17 3.45 -8.97 15.28
N LEU A 18 4.21 -9.22 14.21
CA LEU A 18 5.41 -10.05 14.22
C LEU A 18 6.64 -9.17 14.02
N GLU A 19 7.82 -9.65 14.42
CA GLU A 19 9.08 -8.92 14.30
C GLU A 19 10.24 -9.88 14.09
N TRP A 20 11.29 -9.42 13.39
CA TRP A 20 12.50 -10.18 13.10
C TRP A 20 13.74 -9.32 13.35
N PRO A 21 14.91 -9.92 13.69
CA PRO A 21 16.17 -9.19 13.77
C PRO A 21 16.47 -8.41 12.49
N VAL A 22 16.36 -9.09 11.34
CA VAL A 22 16.62 -8.53 10.00
C VAL A 22 15.39 -8.70 9.12
N VAL A 23 15.00 -7.63 8.40
CA VAL A 23 13.90 -7.66 7.42
C VAL A 23 14.40 -7.18 6.07
N PHE A 24 14.02 -7.92 5.03
CA PHE A 24 14.21 -7.53 3.63
C PHE A 24 12.85 -7.08 3.05
N LEU A 25 12.79 -5.86 2.55
CA LEU A 25 11.64 -5.30 1.86
C LEU A 25 11.99 -5.11 0.36
N PRO A 26 11.74 -6.14 -0.47
CA PRO A 26 12.03 -6.06 -1.90
C PRO A 26 10.90 -5.38 -2.67
N ALA A 27 11.16 -5.12 -3.96
CA ALA A 27 10.19 -4.58 -4.90
C ALA A 27 9.64 -3.21 -4.49
N VAL A 28 10.47 -2.38 -3.88
CA VAL A 28 10.12 -0.99 -3.53
C VAL A 28 10.44 -0.11 -4.72
N TYR A 29 9.40 0.31 -5.46
CA TYR A 29 9.52 1.24 -6.58
C TYR A 29 8.22 2.02 -6.74
N ALA A 30 8.26 3.11 -7.51
CA ALA A 30 7.14 4.03 -7.66
C ALA A 30 5.85 3.29 -8.05
N ARG A 31 4.78 3.58 -7.32
CA ARG A 31 3.41 3.04 -7.50
C ARG A 31 3.24 1.55 -7.17
N ASN A 32 4.30 0.82 -6.82
CA ASN A 32 4.21 -0.58 -6.37
C ASN A 32 4.19 -0.71 -4.85
N PHE A 33 5.11 -0.04 -4.16
CA PHE A 33 5.11 -0.01 -2.69
C PHE A 33 5.72 1.30 -2.16
N PRO A 34 4.99 2.12 -1.37
CA PRO A 34 3.55 2.05 -1.10
C PRO A 34 2.72 1.96 -2.40
N SER A 35 1.66 1.13 -2.40
CA SER A 35 0.99 0.81 -3.66
C SER A 35 0.03 1.90 -4.12
N ARG A 36 -0.21 1.97 -5.43
CA ARG A 36 -1.25 2.80 -6.01
C ARG A 36 -2.39 1.91 -6.50
N SER A 37 -3.57 2.04 -5.91
CA SER A 37 -4.79 1.46 -6.48
C SER A 37 -5.45 2.38 -7.49
N HIS A 38 -6.16 1.78 -8.46
CA HIS A 38 -7.11 2.44 -9.36
C HIS A 38 -8.57 2.11 -9.05
N ARG A 39 -8.80 1.22 -8.08
CA ARG A 39 -10.12 0.80 -7.61
C ARG A 39 -10.23 1.14 -6.13
N TYR A 40 -11.19 1.98 -5.80
CA TYR A 40 -11.45 2.40 -4.42
C TYR A 40 -12.86 1.94 -4.03
N ASP A 41 -13.09 1.75 -2.73
CA ASP A 41 -14.40 1.41 -2.19
C ASP A 41 -15.30 2.66 -2.22
N ASP A 42 -15.88 2.90 -3.39
CA ASP A 42 -16.72 4.04 -3.67
C ASP A 42 -18.21 3.67 -3.59
N PRO A 43 -18.96 4.12 -2.56
CA PRO A 43 -20.37 3.78 -2.37
C PRO A 43 -21.31 4.31 -3.45
N PHE A 44 -20.92 5.35 -4.21
CA PHE A 44 -21.79 5.87 -5.29
C PHE A 44 -21.39 5.38 -6.68
N ALA A 45 -20.30 4.61 -6.80
CA ALA A 45 -19.90 3.96 -8.05
C ALA A 45 -20.06 2.43 -8.00
N SER A 46 -20.15 1.83 -6.80
CA SER A 46 -20.26 0.38 -6.63
C SER A 46 -21.26 -0.01 -5.56
N ALA A 47 -22.26 -0.81 -5.94
CA ALA A 47 -23.25 -1.36 -5.00
C ALA A 47 -22.66 -2.35 -3.97
N ARG A 48 -21.41 -2.78 -4.15
CA ARG A 48 -20.67 -3.59 -3.16
C ARG A 48 -20.23 -2.75 -1.95
N SER A 49 -20.07 -1.45 -2.11
CA SER A 49 -19.54 -0.57 -1.08
C SER A 49 -20.67 -0.04 -0.21
N ILE A 50 -20.51 -0.17 1.11
CA ILE A 50 -21.51 0.29 2.08
C ILE A 50 -21.55 1.84 2.07
N PRO A 51 -22.72 2.47 1.94
CA PRO A 51 -22.89 3.90 2.07
C PRO A 51 -22.28 4.46 3.37
N TYR A 52 -21.64 5.63 3.29
CA TYR A 52 -20.84 6.17 4.38
C TYR A 52 -21.68 6.49 5.62
N GLU A 53 -22.95 6.85 5.45
CA GLU A 53 -23.91 7.08 6.52
C GLU A 53 -24.21 5.84 7.37
N TRP A 54 -24.00 4.63 6.82
CA TRP A 54 -24.23 3.36 7.51
C TRP A 54 -22.93 2.76 8.08
N ARG A 55 -21.79 3.35 7.73
CA ARG A 55 -20.49 2.90 8.22
C ARG A 55 -20.19 3.47 9.60
N ILE A 56 -19.84 2.59 10.53
CA ILE A 56 -19.43 2.98 11.90
C ILE A 56 -18.18 3.86 11.90
N ASP A 57 -17.29 3.69 10.93
CA ASP A 57 -16.02 4.40 10.81
C ASP A 57 -16.11 5.67 9.95
N ARG A 58 -17.33 6.19 9.69
CA ARG A 58 -17.59 7.36 8.82
C ARG A 58 -16.67 8.54 9.10
N GLY A 59 -16.37 8.84 10.37
CA GLY A 59 -15.51 9.97 10.74
C GLY A 59 -14.06 9.86 10.25
N SER A 60 -13.61 8.67 9.85
CA SER A 60 -12.28 8.43 9.28
C SER A 60 -12.26 8.40 7.75
N LEU A 61 -13.44 8.37 7.11
CA LEU A 61 -13.59 8.27 5.67
C LEU A 61 -13.59 9.67 5.02
N PRO A 62 -13.30 9.76 3.72
CA PRO A 62 -13.41 11.03 3.00
C PRO A 62 -14.82 11.64 3.10
N GLY A 63 -14.92 12.96 3.19
CA GLY A 63 -16.20 13.68 3.15
C GLY A 63 -16.77 13.74 1.74
N ILE A 64 -17.23 12.60 1.20
CA ILE A 64 -17.88 12.51 -0.12
C ILE A 64 -19.36 12.14 0.04
N ASP A 65 -20.19 12.63 -0.87
CA ASP A 65 -21.61 12.34 -0.95
C ASP A 65 -22.09 12.13 -2.40
N ALA A 66 -23.40 11.90 -2.58
CA ALA A 66 -24.02 11.68 -3.88
C ALA A 66 -23.98 12.92 -4.81
N THR A 67 -23.79 14.12 -4.25
CA THR A 67 -23.70 15.37 -5.02
C THR A 67 -22.27 15.71 -5.41
N THR A 68 -21.28 15.06 -4.77
CA THR A 68 -19.87 15.28 -5.05
C THR A 68 -19.50 14.77 -6.45
N PRO A 69 -18.88 15.58 -7.32
CA PRO A 69 -18.49 15.16 -8.66
C PRO A 69 -17.57 13.92 -8.65
N GLU A 70 -17.75 12.99 -9.60
CA GLU A 70 -16.97 11.73 -9.64
C GLU A 70 -15.45 11.97 -9.60
N LYS A 71 -14.96 12.98 -10.33
CA LYS A 71 -13.54 13.33 -10.36
C LYS A 71 -13.01 13.68 -8.97
N GLU A 72 -13.78 14.43 -8.19
CA GLU A 72 -13.44 14.84 -6.83
C GLU A 72 -13.54 13.64 -5.87
N ARG A 73 -14.58 12.80 -6.00
CA ARG A 73 -14.70 11.56 -5.22
C ARG A 73 -13.51 10.64 -5.44
N ARG A 74 -13.12 10.39 -6.69
CA ARG A 74 -11.92 9.61 -7.05
C ARG A 74 -10.63 10.22 -6.52
N ALA A 75 -10.53 11.55 -6.41
CA ALA A 75 -9.37 12.21 -5.85
C ALA A 75 -9.29 12.02 -4.34
N ALA A 76 -10.39 12.26 -3.63
CA ALA A 76 -10.47 12.09 -2.19
C ALA A 76 -10.20 10.62 -1.76
N LEU A 77 -10.77 9.66 -2.48
CA LEU A 77 -10.54 8.23 -2.25
C LEU A 77 -9.09 7.81 -2.50
N ARG A 78 -8.45 8.38 -3.53
CA ARG A 78 -7.04 8.14 -3.82
C ARG A 78 -6.14 8.63 -2.70
N THR A 79 -6.31 9.87 -2.27
CA THR A 79 -5.54 10.44 -1.17
C THR A 79 -5.74 9.64 0.11
N HIS A 80 -6.97 9.21 0.40
CA HIS A 80 -7.25 8.34 1.54
C HIS A 80 -6.53 6.99 1.43
N HIS A 81 -6.58 6.33 0.27
CA HIS A 81 -5.88 5.07 0.03
C HIS A 81 -4.35 5.22 0.16
N GLU A 82 -3.77 6.27 -0.43
CA GLU A 82 -2.33 6.57 -0.33
C GLU A 82 -1.91 6.71 1.14
N ALA A 83 -2.70 7.40 1.96
CA ALA A 83 -2.44 7.50 3.39
C ALA A 83 -2.48 6.14 4.12
N GLN A 84 -3.38 5.23 3.72
CA GLN A 84 -3.41 3.85 4.27
C GLN A 84 -2.18 3.06 3.85
N GLU A 85 -1.73 3.18 2.60
CA GLU A 85 -0.55 2.49 2.07
C GLU A 85 0.73 2.96 2.78
N TRP A 86 0.83 4.25 3.12
CA TRP A 86 1.92 4.74 3.96
C TRP A 86 1.92 4.15 5.38
N ARG A 87 0.74 3.88 5.96
CA ARG A 87 0.66 3.14 7.23
C ARG A 87 1.14 1.70 7.08
N ILE A 88 0.86 1.07 5.93
CA ILE A 88 1.37 -0.28 5.62
C ILE A 88 2.89 -0.24 5.47
N ALA A 89 3.45 0.78 4.81
CA ALA A 89 4.89 0.99 4.72
C ALA A 89 5.54 1.19 6.09
N TYR A 90 4.92 2.01 6.96
CA TYR A 90 5.36 2.13 8.35
C TYR A 90 5.36 0.78 9.07
N VAL A 91 4.31 -0.03 8.91
CA VAL A 91 4.27 -1.38 9.49
C VAL A 91 5.43 -2.22 8.96
N ALA A 92 5.65 -2.25 7.64
CA ALA A 92 6.73 -3.02 7.01
C ALA A 92 8.11 -2.63 7.56
N SER A 93 8.41 -1.33 7.59
CA SER A 93 9.71 -0.83 8.05
C SER A 93 9.95 -1.10 9.54
N THR A 94 8.90 -1.06 10.36
CA THR A 94 8.99 -1.30 11.81
C THR A 94 8.92 -2.77 12.21
N ARG A 95 8.91 -3.72 11.25
CA ARG A 95 9.03 -5.15 11.60
C ARG A 95 10.48 -5.56 11.89
N ALA A 96 11.46 -4.77 11.45
CA ALA A 96 12.88 -4.97 11.73
C ALA A 96 13.22 -4.51 13.14
N LYS A 97 13.96 -5.32 13.89
CA LYS A 97 14.51 -4.95 15.20
C LYS A 97 15.88 -4.31 15.12
N GLU A 98 16.70 -4.76 14.17
CA GLU A 98 18.11 -4.37 14.05
C GLU A 98 18.40 -3.78 12.68
N GLU A 99 18.07 -4.52 11.61
CA GLU A 99 18.40 -4.11 10.24
C GLU A 99 17.19 -4.21 9.29
N LEU A 100 17.00 -3.15 8.51
CA LEU A 100 16.04 -3.09 7.42
C LEU A 100 16.77 -2.90 6.09
N HIS A 101 16.64 -3.87 5.21
CA HIS A 101 17.18 -3.83 3.86
C HIS A 101 16.05 -3.55 2.86
N VAL A 102 16.03 -2.37 2.27
CA VAL A 102 15.02 -1.97 1.29
C VAL A 102 15.62 -2.01 -0.10
N THR A 103 14.99 -2.73 -1.04
CA THR A 103 15.52 -2.86 -2.41
C THR A 103 14.46 -2.58 -3.47
N GLY A 104 14.93 -1.95 -4.55
CA GLY A 104 14.16 -1.57 -5.73
C GLY A 104 15.00 -1.78 -6.99
N ALA A 105 14.35 -1.87 -8.15
CA ALA A 105 14.99 -1.95 -9.45
C ALA A 105 14.24 -1.08 -10.47
N HIS A 106 14.96 -0.54 -11.45
CA HIS A 106 14.32 0.22 -12.53
C HIS A 106 13.57 -0.66 -13.53
N TRP A 107 13.91 -1.95 -13.59
CA TRP A 107 13.38 -2.89 -14.58
C TRP A 107 12.75 -4.07 -13.86
N TYR A 108 11.42 -4.17 -13.94
CA TYR A 108 10.64 -5.27 -13.38
C TYR A 108 9.82 -5.98 -14.47
N GLY A 109 9.75 -7.30 -14.37
CA GLY A 109 9.05 -8.16 -15.33
C GLY A 109 9.98 -8.72 -16.40
N HIS A 110 9.39 -9.26 -17.46
CA HIS A 110 10.14 -9.76 -18.61
C HIS A 110 10.78 -8.61 -19.38
N PRO A 111 11.99 -8.79 -19.97
CA PRO A 111 12.58 -7.80 -20.86
C PRO A 111 11.60 -7.38 -21.95
N ASP A 112 11.30 -6.08 -21.98
CA ASP A 112 10.43 -5.44 -22.97
C ASP A 112 11.09 -4.11 -23.38
N PRO A 113 11.50 -3.96 -24.64
CA PRO A 113 12.21 -2.77 -25.12
C PRO A 113 11.32 -1.52 -25.17
N THR A 114 10.00 -1.65 -25.06
CA THR A 114 9.06 -0.52 -25.07
C THR A 114 8.74 0.01 -23.68
N ARG A 115 9.11 -0.75 -22.64
CA ARG A 115 8.85 -0.37 -21.26
C ARG A 115 9.85 0.71 -20.84
N ALA A 116 9.36 1.78 -20.23
CA ALA A 116 10.21 2.76 -19.58
C ALA A 116 10.69 2.23 -18.22
N PRO A 117 11.89 2.63 -17.75
CA PRO A 117 12.32 2.32 -16.40
C PRO A 117 11.32 2.90 -15.39
N VAL A 118 11.09 2.18 -14.29
CA VAL A 118 10.30 2.71 -13.17
C VAL A 118 11.17 3.56 -12.27
N GLU A 119 10.60 4.65 -11.77
CA GLU A 119 11.25 5.48 -10.77
C GLU A 119 11.33 4.77 -9.42
N PRO A 120 12.32 5.09 -8.57
CA PRO A 120 12.36 4.66 -7.19
C PRO A 120 11.09 5.06 -6.43
N SER A 121 10.76 4.32 -5.37
CA SER A 121 9.66 4.70 -4.49
C SER A 121 10.04 5.93 -3.68
N ALA A 122 9.05 6.78 -3.37
CA ALA A 122 9.21 7.85 -2.39
C ALA A 122 9.65 7.35 -1.00
N LEU A 123 9.54 6.04 -0.72
CA LEU A 123 10.07 5.44 0.51
C LEU A 123 11.60 5.60 0.65
N PHE A 124 12.34 5.74 -0.46
CA PHE A 124 13.79 5.94 -0.44
C PHE A 124 14.22 7.39 -0.16
N GLU A 125 13.27 8.33 -0.18
CA GLU A 125 13.54 9.76 0.01
C GLU A 125 13.21 10.24 1.43
N LEU A 126 12.90 9.31 2.34
CA LEU A 126 12.60 9.56 3.75
C LEU A 126 13.83 9.95 4.57
#